data_AF-A0A528CGU8-F1
#
_entry.id   AF-A0A528CGU8-F1
#
_cell.length_a   1.000
_cell.length_b   1.000
_cell.length_c   1.000
_cell.angle_alpha   90.00
_cell.angle_beta   90.00
_cell.angle_gamma   90.00
#
_symmetry.space_group_name_H-M   'P 1'
#
loop_
_entity.id
_entity.type
_entity.pdbx_description
1 polymer ?
#
loop_
_entity_poly.entity_id
_entity_poly.type
_entity_poly.pdbx_seq_one_letter_code
_entity_poly.pdbx_strand_id
1 'polypeptide(L)' 'KYVAEMLEEDEDFLRDCSIEMFSEDGCLSAYDGYPVTELSETIVVFTEDGIDNLRHIVDERRAAGHAPPKPSAE' A
#
# COMPACT_ATOMS: atom_id res chain seq x y z
N LYS A 1 -7.12 -2.47 2.15
CA LYS A 1 -8.45 -1.86 2.42
C LYS A 1 -8.39 -0.64 3.31
N TYR A 2 -8.11 -0.73 4.61
CA TYR A 2 -8.14 0.44 5.52
C TYR A 2 -7.25 1.62 5.05
N VAL A 3 -6.01 1.34 4.63
CA VAL A 3 -5.10 2.38 4.13
C VAL A 3 -5.57 2.97 2.79
N ALA A 4 -6.19 2.16 1.92
CA ALA A 4 -6.73 2.62 0.64
C ALA A 4 -7.91 3.57 0.82
N GLU A 5 -8.82 3.25 1.74
CA GLU A 5 -9.91 4.14 2.14
C GLU A 5 -9.36 5.43 2.78
N MET A 6 -8.35 5.32 3.65
CA MET A 6 -7.74 6.48 4.32
C MET A 6 -7.04 7.43 3.35
N LEU A 7 -6.37 6.91 2.33
CA LEU A 7 -5.65 7.72 1.34
C LEU A 7 -6.52 8.11 0.13
N GLU A 8 -7.74 7.59 0.04
CA GLU A 8 -8.63 7.74 -1.12
C GLU A 8 -7.95 7.30 -2.43
N GLU A 9 -7.26 6.18 -2.35
CA GLU A 9 -6.44 5.61 -3.43
C GLU A 9 -6.82 4.16 -3.71
N ASP A 10 -6.50 3.71 -4.92
CA ASP A 10 -6.74 2.33 -5.35
C ASP A 10 -5.78 1.34 -4.67
N GLU A 11 -6.27 0.15 -4.31
CA GLU A 11 -5.46 -0.85 -3.59
C GLU A 11 -4.29 -1.37 -4.44
N ASP A 12 -4.50 -1.56 -5.75
CA ASP A 12 -3.45 -2.02 -6.65
C ASP A 12 -2.39 -0.92 -6.83
N PHE A 13 -2.81 0.32 -6.97
CA PHE A 13 -1.89 1.46 -7.02
C PHE A 13 -1.06 1.61 -5.74
N LEU A 14 -1.67 1.48 -4.56
CA LEU A 14 -0.95 1.52 -3.29
C LEU A 14 0.01 0.35 -3.15
N ARG A 15 -0.37 -0.84 -3.61
CA ARG A 15 0.53 -2.00 -3.66
C ARG A 15 1.75 -1.70 -4.54
N ASP A 16 1.57 -1.10 -5.71
CA ASP A 16 2.68 -0.70 -6.58
C ASP A 16 3.57 0.38 -5.95
N CYS A 17 3.00 1.29 -5.16
CA CYS A 17 3.77 2.28 -4.40
C CYS A 17 4.59 1.62 -3.28
N SER A 18 3.99 0.65 -2.60
CA SER A 18 4.64 -0.07 -1.49
C SER A 18 5.84 -0.91 -1.92
N ILE A 19 5.97 -1.26 -3.20
CA ILE A 19 7.15 -1.96 -3.75
C ILE A 19 8.43 -1.12 -3.59
N GLU A 20 8.32 0.21 -3.58
CA GLU A 20 9.46 1.12 -3.39
C GLU A 20 9.86 1.28 -1.92
N MET A 21 9.07 0.75 -0.99
CA MET A 21 9.27 0.88 0.45
C MET A 21 9.99 -0.33 1.03
N PHE A 22 10.98 -0.08 1.88
CA PHE A 22 11.60 -1.12 2.70
C PHE A 22 10.86 -1.28 4.02
N SER A 23 11.18 -2.34 4.77
CA SER A 23 10.65 -2.55 6.11
C SER A 23 10.99 -1.43 7.10
N GLU A 24 12.10 -0.74 6.89
CA GLU A 24 12.49 0.44 7.67
C GLU A 24 11.58 1.64 7.41
N ASP A 25 10.97 1.72 6.22
CA ASP A 25 10.01 2.76 5.86
C ASP A 25 8.60 2.45 6.41
N GLY A 26 8.44 1.36 7.17
CA GLY A 26 7.16 0.97 7.78
C GLY A 26 6.27 0.08 6.90
N CYS A 27 6.78 -0.48 5.80
CA CYS A 27 6.08 -1.42 4.92
C CYS A 27 6.48 -2.87 5.22
N LEU A 28 5.54 -3.72 5.64
CA LEU A 28 5.81 -5.10 6.06
C LEU A 28 4.90 -6.09 5.33
N SER A 29 5.38 -7.31 5.18
CA SER A 29 4.58 -8.44 4.69
C SER A 29 4.21 -9.36 5.84
N ALA A 30 2.92 -9.69 5.96
CA ALA A 30 2.40 -10.58 7.00
C ALA A 30 1.53 -11.68 6.39
N TYR A 31 1.42 -12.82 7.07
CA TYR A 31 0.42 -13.83 6.73
C TYR A 31 -0.89 -13.52 7.45
N ASP A 32 -2.01 -13.55 6.73
CA ASP A 32 -3.35 -13.26 7.27
C ASP A 32 -3.95 -14.42 8.08
N GLY A 33 -3.24 -15.55 8.19
CA GLY A 33 -3.74 -16.72 8.92
C GLY A 33 -2.65 -17.71 9.30
N TYR A 34 -3.01 -18.61 10.22
CA TYR A 34 -2.19 -19.75 10.64
C TYR A 34 -3.06 -21.01 10.73
N PRO A 35 -2.58 -22.19 10.29
CA PRO A 35 -1.23 -22.47 9.78
C PRO A 35 -0.97 -21.91 8.38
N VAL A 36 0.28 -21.50 8.14
CA VAL A 36 0.75 -21.04 6.83
C VAL A 36 1.09 -22.25 5.96
N THR A 37 0.74 -22.18 4.68
CA THR A 37 1.07 -23.18 3.66
C THR A 37 1.91 -22.55 2.55
N GLU A 38 2.50 -23.36 1.68
CA GLU A 38 3.26 -22.85 0.51
C GLU A 38 2.40 -22.05 -0.48
N LEU A 39 1.07 -22.18 -0.40
CA LEU A 39 0.11 -21.42 -1.21
C LEU A 39 -0.42 -20.18 -0.49
N SER A 40 0.02 -19.92 0.74
CA SER A 40 -0.44 -18.76 1.50
C SER A 40 0.19 -17.49 0.96
N GLU A 41 -0.64 -16.57 0.50
CA GLU A 41 -0.21 -15.24 0.10
C GLU A 41 0.01 -14.34 1.32
N THR A 42 1.01 -13.46 1.24
CA THR A 42 1.22 -12.42 2.25
C THR A 42 0.40 -11.18 1.93
N ILE A 43 -0.14 -10.55 2.95
CA ILE A 43 -0.72 -9.22 2.89
C ILE A 43 0.34 -8.17 3.22
N VAL A 44 0.21 -6.98 2.65
CA VAL A 44 1.04 -5.83 3.00
C VAL A 44 0.35 -5.07 4.14
N VAL A 45 1.13 -4.76 5.18
CA VAL A 45 0.70 -3.99 6.34
C VAL A 45 1.66 -2.82 6.57
N PHE A 46 1.11 -1.73 7.10
CA PHE A 46 1.86 -0.50 7.32
C PHE A 46 1.82 -0.09 8.79
N THR A 47 2.93 0.44 9.29
CA THR A 47 2.92 1.24 10.52
C THR A 47 2.32 2.63 10.25
N GLU A 48 2.09 3.44 11.29
CA GLU A 48 1.65 4.82 11.10
C GLU A 48 2.67 5.63 10.28
N ASP A 49 3.97 5.55 10.62
CA ASP A 49 5.05 6.17 9.84
C ASP A 49 5.09 5.64 8.39
N GLY A 50 4.76 4.36 8.20
CA GLY A 50 4.68 3.76 6.86
C GLY A 50 3.53 4.29 6.02
N ILE A 51 2.40 4.65 6.64
CA ILE A 51 1.30 5.31 5.92
C ILE A 51 1.72 6.72 5.48
N ASP A 52 2.45 7.45 6.32
CA ASP A 52 2.95 8.78 5.97
C ASP A 52 3.98 8.73 4.83
N ASN A 53 4.92 7.78 4.87
CA ASN A 53 5.86 7.54 3.77
C ASN A 53 5.13 7.13 2.47
N LEU A 54 4.15 6.24 2.57
CA LEU A 54 3.34 5.81 1.43
C LEU A 54 2.60 6.99 0.80
N ARG A 55 2.05 7.89 1.62
CA ARG A 55 1.38 9.11 1.16
C ARG A 55 2.33 10.01 0.36
N HIS A 56 3.56 10.18 0.82
CA HIS A 56 4.56 10.96 0.09
C HIS A 56 4.86 10.36 -1.30
N ILE A 57 5.05 9.04 -1.39
CA ILE A 57 5.29 8.34 -2.67
C ILE A 57 4.09 8.50 -3.62
N VAL A 58 2.88 8.34 -3.08
CA VAL A 58 1.63 8.55 -3.82
C VAL A 58 1.57 9.96 -4.42
N ASP A 59 1.83 10.99 -3.61
CA ASP A 59 1.79 12.38 -4.04
C ASP A 59 2.83 12.67 -5.13
N GLU A 60 4.04 12.14 -5.00
CA GLU A 60 5.10 12.27 -6.01
C GLU A 60 4.70 11.59 -7.34
N ARG A 61 4.17 10.37 -7.30
CA ARG A 61 3.72 9.66 -8.50
C ARG A 61 2.52 10.32 -9.17
N ARG A 62 1.60 10.88 -8.38
CA ARG A 62 0.48 11.70 -8.85
C ARG A 62 0.99 12.95 -9.56
N ALA A 63 1.93 13.67 -8.97
CA ALA A 63 2.54 14.88 -9.55
C ALA A 63 3.31 14.58 -10.85
N ALA A 64 3.97 13.42 -10.93
CA ALA A 64 4.66 12.95 -12.13
C ALA A 64 3.73 12.43 -13.24
N GLY A 65 2.42 12.30 -12.98
CA GLY A 65 1.45 11.78 -13.94
C GLY A 65 1.50 10.27 -14.14
N HIS A 66 2.09 9.54 -13.19
CA HIS A 66 2.21 8.07 -13.23
C HIS A 66 1.11 7.34 -12.47
N ALA A 67 0.22 8.07 -11.79
CA ALA A 67 -0.84 7.48 -11.00
C ALA A 67 -2.14 7.30 -11.82
N PRO A 68 -2.84 6.16 -11.70
CA PRO A 68 -4.09 5.88 -12.40
C PRO A 68 -5.23 6.79 -11.92
N PRO A 69 -6.32 7.00 -12.67
CA PRO A 69 -7.45 7.83 -12.21
C PRO A 69 -7.91 7.42 -10.81
N LYS A 70 -8.23 8.40 -9.95
CA LYS A 70 -8.76 8.09 -8.61
C LYS A 70 -10.04 7.25 -8.74
N PRO A 71 -10.25 6.25 -7.85
CA PRO A 71 -11.49 5.50 -7.84
C PRO A 71 -12.66 6.47 -7.63
N SER A 72 -13.70 6.36 -8.46
CA SER A 72 -14.93 7.14 -8.24
C SER A 72 -15.59 6.61 -6.98
N ALA A 73 -15.85 7.50 -6.01
CA ALA A 73 -16.67 7.16 -4.85
C ALA A 73 -18.08 6.79 -5.35
N GLU A 74 -18.47 5.53 -5.21
CA GLU A 74 -19.89 5.11 -5.30
C GLU A 74 -20.66 5.47 -4.03
#